data_AF-A0A7M3TCV2-F1
#
_entry.id   AF-A0A7M3TCV2-F1
#
_cell.length_a   1.000
_cell.length_b   1.000
_cell.length_c   1.000
_cell.angle_alpha   90.00
_cell.angle_beta   90.00
_cell.angle_gamma   90.00
#
_symmetry.space_group_name_H-M   'P 1'
#
loop_
_entity.id
_entity.type
_entity.pdbx_description
1 polymer ?
#
loop_
_entity_poly.entity_id
_entity_poly.type
_entity_poly.pdbx_seq_one_letter_code
_entity_poly.pdbx_strand_id
1 'polypeptide(L)'
;MQQVPKYVIVGDGNVASHICYYFECLKLDFKQWSRKEDIYRLNNLLDKATHVLVLIKDDQIEGFIENNLSNRLDSLIIVHFSGALNIENAIGAHPLQSFPDKCLYTLEVYKSVPFIIDNKDIKFSKVLPGLPNPSFSIGKEEKPYYHAMCVLANNVTALIWKKFCTEMESRFNINKTHLIPYLDNTFKNIKQDHHAISGPISRGDNVTLQKDLEALSNDDFYNFFNAIVNQFTTKDKI
;
A
#
# COMPACT_ATOMS: atom_id res chain seq x y z
N MET A 1 -28.34 2.10 -19.81
CA MET A 1 -28.36 2.44 -18.36
C MET A 1 -27.26 1.64 -17.70
N GLN A 2 -26.30 2.28 -17.02
CA GLN A 2 -25.31 1.52 -16.23
C GLN A 2 -26.05 0.87 -15.05
N GLN A 3 -25.87 -0.44 -14.89
CA GLN A 3 -26.42 -1.19 -13.76
C GLN A 3 -25.85 -0.61 -12.46
N VAL A 4 -26.70 -0.35 -11.47
CA VAL A 4 -26.25 0.10 -10.14
C VAL A 4 -25.35 -0.98 -9.56
N PRO A 5 -24.09 -0.66 -9.19
CA PRO A 5 -23.17 -1.67 -8.69
C PRO A 5 -23.65 -2.19 -7.34
N LYS A 6 -23.63 -3.51 -7.20
CA LYS A 6 -23.85 -4.23 -5.95
C LYS A 6 -22.55 -4.92 -5.56
N TYR A 7 -21.95 -4.43 -4.48
CA TYR A 7 -20.64 -4.87 -4.02
C TYR A 7 -20.74 -5.93 -2.93
N VAL A 8 -19.88 -6.94 -3.02
CA VAL A 8 -19.55 -7.82 -1.90
C VAL A 8 -18.08 -7.62 -1.54
N ILE A 9 -17.80 -7.23 -0.30
CA ILE A 9 -16.44 -7.13 0.23
C ILE A 9 -16.14 -8.39 1.03
N VAL A 10 -15.10 -9.12 0.63
CA VAL A 10 -14.60 -10.32 1.29
C VAL A 10 -13.40 -9.95 2.16
N GLY A 11 -13.51 -10.22 3.46
CA GLY A 11 -12.45 -9.97 4.44
C GLY A 11 -12.87 -8.96 5.52
N ASP A 12 -12.18 -9.01 6.66
CA ASP A 12 -12.38 -8.13 7.82
C ASP A 12 -11.06 -7.55 8.36
N GLY A 13 -9.99 -7.59 7.56
CA GLY A 13 -8.68 -7.01 7.85
C GLY A 13 -8.67 -5.48 7.77
N ASN A 14 -7.48 -4.88 7.85
CA ASN A 14 -7.31 -3.43 7.82
C ASN A 14 -7.87 -2.82 6.54
N VAL A 15 -7.41 -3.29 5.37
CA VAL A 15 -7.86 -2.81 4.07
C VAL A 15 -9.38 -2.94 3.93
N ALA A 16 -9.94 -4.13 4.20
CA ALA A 16 -11.40 -4.33 4.15
C ALA A 16 -12.16 -3.36 5.06
N SER A 17 -11.68 -3.11 6.29
CA SER A 17 -12.32 -2.19 7.23
C SER A 17 -12.31 -0.75 6.72
N HIS A 18 -11.19 -0.30 6.16
CA HIS A 18 -11.08 1.03 5.54
C HIS A 18 -12.00 1.18 4.33
N ILE A 19 -12.10 0.14 3.49
CA ILE A 19 -12.93 0.18 2.28
C ILE A 19 -14.43 0.13 2.63
N CYS A 20 -14.85 -0.70 3.58
CA CYS A 20 -16.23 -0.68 4.08
C CYS A 20 -16.62 0.73 4.57
N TYR A 21 -15.79 1.35 5.41
CA TYR A 21 -16.06 2.69 5.91
C TYR A 21 -16.05 3.76 4.80
N TYR A 22 -15.15 3.63 3.83
CA TYR A 22 -15.14 4.53 2.68
C TYR A 22 -16.43 4.41 1.85
N PHE A 23 -16.91 3.18 1.63
CA PHE A 23 -18.17 2.92 0.92
C PHE A 23 -19.38 3.48 1.69
N GLU A 24 -19.40 3.37 3.03
CA GLU A 24 -20.41 4.00 3.88
C GLU A 24 -20.43 5.52 3.70
N CYS A 25 -19.26 6.17 3.72
CA CYS A 25 -19.14 7.61 3.53
C CYS A 25 -19.60 8.06 2.13
N LEU A 26 -19.37 7.24 1.10
CA LEU A 26 -19.85 7.46 -0.27
C LEU A 26 -21.31 7.04 -0.47
N LYS A 27 -21.96 6.42 0.51
CA LYS A 27 -23.32 5.85 0.44
C LYS A 27 -23.47 4.82 -0.69
N LEU A 28 -22.43 4.02 -0.91
CA LEU A 28 -22.47 2.90 -1.86
C LEU A 28 -23.13 1.68 -1.22
N ASP A 29 -23.92 0.94 -1.99
CA ASP A 29 -24.51 -0.31 -1.51
C ASP A 29 -23.47 -1.43 -1.54
N PHE A 30 -23.19 -2.00 -0.37
CA PHE A 30 -22.31 -3.15 -0.23
C PHE A 30 -22.76 -4.10 0.87
N LYS A 31 -22.30 -5.33 0.78
CA LYS A 31 -22.37 -6.33 1.84
C LYS A 31 -20.96 -6.82 2.14
N GLN A 32 -20.68 -7.08 3.41
CA GLN A 32 -19.41 -7.64 3.83
C GLN A 32 -19.61 -9.10 4.24
N TRP A 33 -18.64 -9.94 3.88
CA TRP A 33 -18.50 -11.30 4.38
C TRP A 33 -17.06 -11.51 4.86
N SER A 34 -16.89 -12.31 5.92
CA SER A 34 -15.57 -12.78 6.35
C SER A 34 -15.61 -14.27 6.66
N ARG A 35 -14.43 -14.90 6.74
CA ARG A 35 -14.26 -16.32 7.11
C ARG A 35 -14.82 -16.71 8.48
N LYS A 36 -15.26 -15.75 9.29
CA LYS A 36 -15.95 -15.98 10.57
C LYS A 36 -17.42 -16.36 10.37
N GLU A 37 -17.92 -16.22 9.16
CA GLU A 37 -19.30 -16.42 8.79
C GLU A 37 -19.45 -17.63 7.87
N ASP A 38 -20.67 -18.14 7.81
CA ASP A 38 -20.98 -19.33 7.04
C ASP A 38 -20.89 -19.10 5.51
N ILE A 39 -20.47 -20.14 4.77
CA ILE A 39 -20.25 -20.05 3.32
C ILE A 39 -21.55 -19.94 2.51
N TYR A 40 -22.67 -20.47 3.02
CA TYR A 40 -23.99 -20.29 2.39
C TYR A 40 -24.40 -18.81 2.40
N ARG A 41 -24.01 -18.06 3.44
CA ARG A 41 -24.20 -16.59 3.45
C ARG A 41 -23.44 -15.94 2.31
N LEU A 42 -22.18 -16.30 2.07
CA LEU A 42 -21.40 -15.77 0.95
C LEU A 42 -22.12 -16.03 -0.38
N ASN A 43 -22.53 -17.27 -0.64
CA ASN A 43 -23.23 -17.62 -1.89
C ASN A 43 -24.49 -16.78 -2.11
N ASN A 44 -25.32 -16.60 -1.07
CA ASN A 44 -26.52 -15.76 -1.14
C ASN A 44 -26.21 -14.29 -1.45
N LEU A 45 -25.09 -13.77 -0.96
CA LEU A 45 -24.63 -12.41 -1.25
C LEU A 45 -24.16 -12.31 -2.72
N LEU A 46 -23.40 -13.30 -3.18
CA LEU A 46 -22.84 -13.36 -4.53
C LEU A 46 -23.92 -13.46 -5.62
N ASP A 47 -25.03 -14.15 -5.37
CA ASP A 47 -26.15 -14.27 -6.34
C ASP A 47 -26.76 -12.92 -6.75
N LYS A 48 -26.58 -11.89 -5.91
CA LYS A 48 -27.09 -10.54 -6.16
C LYS A 48 -25.97 -9.55 -6.49
N ALA A 49 -24.72 -9.98 -6.44
CA ALA A 49 -23.56 -9.13 -6.63
C ALA A 49 -23.29 -8.86 -8.11
N THR A 50 -22.59 -7.77 -8.35
CA THR A 50 -21.99 -7.45 -9.66
C THR A 50 -20.47 -7.37 -9.56
N HIS A 51 -19.98 -7.02 -8.36
CA HIS A 51 -18.58 -6.83 -8.06
C HIS A 51 -18.24 -7.52 -6.75
N VAL A 52 -17.09 -8.18 -6.70
CA VAL A 52 -16.56 -8.80 -5.47
C VAL A 52 -15.16 -8.26 -5.23
N LEU A 53 -14.95 -7.63 -4.08
CA LEU A 53 -13.64 -7.17 -3.64
C LEU A 53 -13.05 -8.21 -2.68
N VAL A 54 -12.04 -8.93 -3.13
CA VAL A 54 -11.31 -9.92 -2.34
C VAL A 54 -10.18 -9.21 -1.59
N LEU A 55 -10.47 -8.76 -0.37
CA LEU A 55 -9.61 -7.92 0.49
C LEU A 55 -9.09 -8.71 1.69
N ILE A 56 -8.49 -9.87 1.40
CA ILE A 56 -7.85 -10.77 2.36
C ILE A 56 -6.33 -10.76 2.17
N LYS A 57 -5.60 -11.61 2.91
CA LYS A 57 -4.15 -11.74 2.75
C LYS A 57 -3.80 -12.26 1.36
N ASP A 58 -2.74 -11.72 0.77
CA ASP A 58 -2.27 -12.03 -0.58
C ASP A 58 -2.16 -13.55 -0.85
N ASP A 59 -1.56 -14.30 0.07
CA ASP A 59 -1.39 -15.76 -0.04
C ASP A 59 -2.69 -16.57 -0.06
N GLN A 60 -3.83 -15.94 0.22
CA GLN A 60 -5.15 -16.55 0.24
C GLN A 60 -6.05 -16.10 -0.93
N ILE A 61 -5.66 -15.08 -1.68
CA ILE A 61 -6.54 -14.45 -2.69
C ILE A 61 -6.86 -15.42 -3.83
N GLU A 62 -5.84 -16.00 -4.44
CA GLU A 62 -5.99 -16.90 -5.60
C GLU A 62 -6.81 -18.13 -5.23
N GLY A 63 -6.40 -18.86 -4.18
CA GLY A 63 -7.14 -20.02 -3.69
C GLY A 63 -8.58 -19.70 -3.27
N PHE A 64 -8.85 -18.50 -2.74
CA PHE A 64 -10.23 -18.10 -2.45
C PHE A 64 -11.06 -17.93 -3.72
N ILE A 65 -10.51 -17.29 -4.76
CA ILE A 65 -11.19 -17.07 -6.04
C ILE A 65 -11.50 -18.41 -6.72
N GLU A 66 -10.52 -19.31 -6.80
CA GLU A 66 -10.69 -20.62 -7.42
C GLU A 66 -11.77 -21.46 -6.72
N ASN A 67 -11.74 -21.50 -5.38
CA ASN A 67 -12.63 -22.35 -4.61
C ASN A 67 -14.06 -21.81 -4.49
N ASN A 68 -14.26 -20.49 -4.58
CA ASN A 68 -15.56 -19.87 -4.25
C ASN A 68 -16.20 -19.09 -5.41
N LEU A 69 -15.42 -18.66 -6.40
CA LEU A 69 -15.88 -17.75 -7.46
C LEU A 69 -15.73 -18.32 -8.88
N SER A 70 -15.08 -19.48 -9.06
CA SER A 70 -14.83 -20.11 -10.37
C SER A 70 -16.09 -20.33 -11.23
N ASN A 71 -17.23 -20.66 -10.61
CA ASN A 71 -18.52 -20.82 -11.33
C ASN A 71 -19.22 -19.50 -11.65
N ARG A 72 -18.60 -18.35 -11.36
CA ARG A 72 -19.23 -17.02 -11.46
C ARG A 72 -18.38 -16.00 -12.22
N LEU A 73 -17.27 -16.43 -12.82
CA LEU A 73 -16.30 -15.56 -13.51
C LEU A 73 -16.94 -14.70 -14.61
N ASP A 74 -17.92 -15.23 -15.33
CA ASP A 74 -18.62 -14.50 -16.40
C ASP A 74 -19.66 -13.48 -15.89
N SER A 75 -20.07 -13.61 -14.62
CA SER A 75 -21.15 -12.82 -14.01
C SER A 75 -20.66 -11.74 -13.04
N LEU A 76 -19.42 -11.88 -12.55
CA LEU A 76 -18.86 -11.03 -11.50
C LEU A 76 -17.58 -10.34 -11.99
N ILE A 77 -17.46 -9.05 -11.65
CA ILE A 77 -16.19 -8.35 -11.72
C ILE A 77 -15.46 -8.62 -10.41
N ILE A 78 -14.43 -9.46 -10.47
CA ILE A 78 -13.62 -9.84 -9.31
C ILE A 78 -12.42 -8.90 -9.22
N VAL A 79 -12.27 -8.26 -8.07
CA VAL A 79 -11.22 -7.27 -7.82
C VAL A 79 -10.44 -7.64 -6.57
N HIS A 80 -9.12 -7.52 -6.62
CA HIS A 80 -8.27 -7.65 -5.43
C HIS A 80 -7.34 -6.44 -5.32
N PHE A 81 -6.91 -6.12 -4.10
CA PHE A 81 -6.10 -4.92 -3.85
C PHE A 81 -4.61 -5.22 -3.64
N SER A 82 -4.17 -6.47 -3.82
CA SER A 82 -2.73 -6.79 -3.82
C SER A 82 -2.00 -5.98 -4.89
N GLY A 83 -0.94 -5.29 -4.46
CA GLY A 83 0.01 -4.60 -5.33
C GLY A 83 0.95 -5.53 -6.08
N ALA A 84 1.06 -6.81 -5.68
CA ALA A 84 2.07 -7.74 -6.19
C ALA A 84 1.50 -8.87 -7.06
N LEU A 85 0.29 -9.36 -6.76
CA LEU A 85 -0.25 -10.57 -7.39
C LEU A 85 -0.84 -10.27 -8.77
N ASN A 86 -0.62 -11.17 -9.74
CA ASN A 86 -1.32 -11.19 -11.01
C ASN A 86 -2.17 -12.47 -11.06
N ILE A 87 -3.48 -12.35 -10.87
CA ILE A 87 -4.39 -13.50 -10.79
C ILE A 87 -5.24 -13.56 -12.05
N GLU A 88 -5.40 -14.75 -12.62
CA GLU A 88 -6.29 -14.94 -13.77
C GLU A 88 -7.75 -14.69 -13.37
N ASN A 89 -8.54 -14.10 -14.28
CA ASN A 89 -9.96 -13.80 -14.05
C ASN A 89 -10.26 -12.84 -12.88
N ALA A 90 -9.25 -12.15 -12.36
CA ALA A 90 -9.41 -11.07 -11.40
C ALA A 90 -8.61 -9.83 -11.84
N ILE A 91 -9.11 -8.66 -11.45
CA ILE A 91 -8.48 -7.37 -11.75
C ILE A 91 -7.78 -6.88 -10.49
N GLY A 92 -6.49 -6.57 -10.59
CA GLY A 92 -5.76 -5.91 -9.53
C GLY A 92 -6.05 -4.41 -9.54
N ALA A 93 -6.53 -3.89 -8.42
CA ALA A 93 -6.75 -2.46 -8.21
C ALA A 93 -6.08 -2.03 -6.90
N HIS A 94 -4.77 -1.77 -6.95
CA HIS A 94 -3.99 -1.45 -5.75
C HIS A 94 -4.21 0.01 -5.33
N PRO A 95 -4.82 0.30 -4.16
CA PRO A 95 -4.82 1.63 -3.60
C PRO A 95 -3.39 2.02 -3.19
N LEU A 96 -2.88 3.13 -3.71
CA LEU A 96 -1.56 3.66 -3.36
C LEU A 96 -1.60 4.36 -2.00
N GLN A 97 -1.80 3.56 -0.94
CA GLN A 97 -1.92 4.01 0.44
C GLN A 97 -1.52 2.88 1.40
N SER A 98 -0.99 3.24 2.57
CA SER A 98 -0.73 2.32 3.68
C SER A 98 -1.96 2.17 4.56
N PHE A 99 -2.30 0.95 4.99
CA PHE A 99 -3.39 0.69 5.94
C PHE A 99 -2.86 -0.14 7.13
N PRO A 100 -2.02 0.46 8.00
CA PRO A 100 -1.27 -0.28 9.02
C PRO A 100 -2.15 -0.80 10.15
N ASP A 101 -3.29 -0.15 10.40
CA ASP A 101 -4.24 -0.49 11.45
C ASP A 101 -5.68 -0.22 10.98
N LYS A 102 -6.61 -0.08 11.92
CA LYS A 102 -8.01 0.29 11.67
C LYS A 102 -8.33 1.73 12.10
N CYS A 103 -7.32 2.59 12.16
CA CYS A 103 -7.50 4.02 12.36
C CYS A 103 -8.00 4.63 11.05
N LEU A 104 -9.32 4.76 10.94
CA LEU A 104 -10.01 5.19 9.73
C LEU A 104 -9.60 6.60 9.32
N TYR A 105 -9.57 6.85 8.01
CA TYR A 105 -9.23 8.15 7.44
C TYR A 105 -10.45 9.03 7.24
N THR A 106 -10.23 10.32 7.00
CA THR A 106 -11.32 11.19 6.56
C THR A 106 -11.73 10.85 5.13
N LEU A 107 -12.97 11.19 4.76
CA LEU A 107 -13.47 11.00 3.40
C LEU A 107 -12.55 11.63 2.33
N GLU A 108 -12.03 12.83 2.60
CA GLU A 108 -11.15 13.53 1.66
C GLU A 108 -9.80 12.82 1.48
N VAL A 109 -9.24 12.25 2.54
CA VAL A 109 -8.05 11.41 2.42
C VAL A 109 -8.36 10.18 1.55
N TYR A 110 -9.47 9.48 1.79
CA TYR A 110 -9.83 8.33 0.95
C TYR A 110 -10.01 8.70 -0.52
N LYS A 111 -10.70 9.80 -0.84
CA LYS A 111 -10.88 10.28 -2.22
C LYS A 111 -9.55 10.63 -2.91
N SER A 112 -8.56 11.08 -2.14
CA SER A 112 -7.23 11.44 -2.66
C SER A 112 -6.38 10.23 -3.03
N VAL A 113 -6.67 9.04 -2.51
CA VAL A 113 -5.87 7.82 -2.73
C VAL A 113 -5.95 7.40 -4.20
N PRO A 114 -4.84 7.36 -4.95
CA PRO A 114 -4.83 6.82 -6.30
C PRO A 114 -5.03 5.31 -6.30
N PHE A 115 -5.71 4.78 -7.32
CA PHE A 115 -5.76 3.35 -7.61
C PHE A 115 -4.92 3.00 -8.83
N ILE A 116 -4.08 1.98 -8.70
CA ILE A 116 -3.27 1.46 -9.81
C ILE A 116 -3.88 0.14 -10.29
N ILE A 117 -4.33 0.15 -11.54
CA ILE A 117 -5.02 -0.97 -12.20
C ILE A 117 -4.02 -1.73 -13.07
N ASP A 118 -3.95 -3.05 -12.93
CA ASP A 118 -3.03 -3.91 -13.69
C ASP A 118 -3.57 -4.33 -15.07
N ASN A 119 -4.52 -3.56 -15.60
CA ASN A 119 -5.11 -3.74 -16.92
C ASN A 119 -5.35 -2.36 -17.55
N LYS A 120 -4.67 -2.11 -18.68
CA LYS A 120 -4.73 -0.82 -19.41
C LYS A 120 -6.02 -0.66 -20.22
N ASP A 121 -6.68 -1.77 -20.56
CA ASP A 121 -7.84 -1.77 -21.44
C ASP A 121 -9.16 -1.61 -20.68
N ILE A 122 -9.13 -1.63 -19.34
CA ILE A 122 -10.30 -1.48 -18.48
C ILE A 122 -10.32 -0.11 -17.78
N LYS A 123 -11.45 0.58 -17.91
CA LYS A 123 -11.67 1.86 -17.22
C LYS A 123 -11.92 1.62 -15.73
N PHE A 124 -11.34 2.46 -14.87
CA PHE A 124 -11.55 2.42 -13.42
C PHE A 124 -13.04 2.43 -13.02
N SER A 125 -13.86 3.24 -13.69
CA SER A 125 -15.31 3.29 -13.46
C SER A 125 -16.04 1.98 -13.74
N LYS A 126 -15.43 1.02 -14.45
CA LYS A 126 -15.94 -0.34 -14.63
C LYS A 126 -15.43 -1.28 -13.54
N VAL A 127 -14.24 -1.05 -12.99
CA VAL A 127 -13.64 -1.89 -11.94
C VAL A 127 -14.22 -1.55 -10.56
N LEU A 128 -14.31 -0.25 -10.26
CA LEU A 128 -14.79 0.28 -8.98
C LEU A 128 -15.78 1.45 -9.23
N PRO A 129 -16.94 1.20 -9.88
CA PRO A 129 -17.98 2.21 -10.08
C PRO A 129 -18.43 2.90 -8.78
N GLY A 130 -18.51 4.23 -8.80
CA GLY A 130 -18.90 5.04 -7.65
C GLY A 130 -17.73 5.57 -6.82
N LEU A 131 -16.51 5.06 -7.03
CA LEU A 131 -15.32 5.64 -6.43
C LEU A 131 -14.82 6.83 -7.27
N PRO A 132 -14.65 8.04 -6.70
CA PRO A 132 -14.18 9.23 -7.40
C PRO A 132 -12.64 9.32 -7.47
N ASN A 133 -11.94 8.26 -7.07
CA ASN A 133 -10.49 8.27 -6.91
C ASN A 133 -9.75 8.52 -8.22
N PRO A 134 -8.58 9.20 -8.18
CA PRO A 134 -7.61 9.15 -9.26
C PRO A 134 -7.25 7.69 -9.57
N SER A 135 -7.08 7.38 -10.85
CA SER A 135 -6.74 6.02 -11.28
C SER A 135 -5.74 6.04 -12.42
N PHE A 136 -4.80 5.11 -12.38
CA PHE A 136 -3.79 4.91 -13.42
C PHE A 136 -3.69 3.43 -13.74
N SER A 137 -3.21 3.10 -14.94
CA SER A 137 -3.03 1.71 -15.34
C SER A 137 -1.57 1.41 -15.66
N ILE A 138 -1.12 0.23 -15.24
CA ILE A 138 0.20 -0.32 -15.56
C ILE A 138 0.04 -1.65 -16.29
N GLY A 139 1.11 -2.10 -16.96
CA GLY A 139 1.15 -3.45 -17.52
C GLY A 139 1.31 -4.48 -16.41
N LYS A 140 0.82 -5.71 -16.62
CA LYS A 140 0.97 -6.80 -15.64
C LYS A 140 2.45 -7.13 -15.39
N GLU A 141 3.27 -6.98 -16.42
CA GLU A 141 4.72 -7.16 -16.42
C GLU A 141 5.46 -6.10 -15.57
N GLU A 142 4.91 -4.89 -15.48
CA GLU A 142 5.48 -3.79 -14.69
C GLU A 142 5.12 -3.88 -13.20
N LYS A 143 4.12 -4.70 -12.86
CA LYS A 143 3.56 -4.78 -11.51
C LYS A 143 4.60 -5.13 -10.43
N PRO A 144 5.51 -6.10 -10.63
CA PRO A 144 6.56 -6.38 -9.64
C PRO A 144 7.50 -5.18 -9.40
N TYR A 145 7.92 -4.49 -10.46
CA TYR A 145 8.77 -3.31 -10.35
C TYR A 145 8.06 -2.15 -9.64
N TYR A 146 6.82 -1.87 -10.05
CA TYR A 146 5.94 -0.90 -9.38
C TYR A 146 5.80 -1.20 -7.89
N HIS A 147 5.50 -2.45 -7.52
CA HIS A 147 5.34 -2.84 -6.13
C HIS A 147 6.63 -2.66 -5.34
N ALA A 148 7.78 -3.01 -5.92
CA ALA A 148 9.08 -2.78 -5.31
C ALA A 148 9.32 -1.29 -5.02
N MET A 149 8.99 -0.39 -5.96
CA MET A 149 9.09 1.06 -5.75
C MET A 149 8.18 1.53 -4.61
N CYS A 150 6.95 1.02 -4.51
CA CYS A 150 6.05 1.34 -3.41
C CYS A 150 6.60 0.87 -2.05
N VAL A 151 7.14 -0.36 -1.99
CA VAL A 151 7.75 -0.92 -0.77
C VAL A 151 8.97 -0.11 -0.34
N LEU A 152 9.83 0.29 -1.27
CA LEU A 152 10.98 1.16 -1.00
C LEU A 152 10.53 2.53 -0.47
N ALA A 153 9.57 3.18 -1.13
CA ALA A 153 9.14 4.51 -0.74
C ALA A 153 8.43 4.54 0.63
N ASN A 154 7.61 3.54 0.91
CA ASN A 154 6.73 3.51 2.09
C ASN A 154 7.29 2.61 3.21
N ASN A 155 7.35 1.29 2.98
CA ASN A 155 7.67 0.31 4.01
C ASN A 155 9.11 0.46 4.52
N VAL A 156 10.09 0.63 3.63
CA VAL A 156 11.49 0.82 4.04
C VAL A 156 11.66 2.12 4.82
N THR A 157 11.08 3.22 4.33
CA THR A 157 11.06 4.49 5.07
C THR A 157 10.47 4.33 6.48
N ALA A 158 9.34 3.64 6.62
CA ALA A 158 8.73 3.38 7.92
C ALA A 158 9.63 2.55 8.85
N LEU A 159 10.37 1.57 8.31
CA LEU A 159 11.34 0.78 9.09
C LEU A 159 12.52 1.62 9.58
N ILE A 160 13.06 2.52 8.74
CA ILE A 160 14.13 3.46 9.12
C ILE A 160 13.65 4.36 10.27
N TRP A 161 12.44 4.93 10.14
CA TRP A 161 11.88 5.79 11.19
C TRP A 161 11.56 5.01 12.48
N LYS A 162 11.11 3.76 12.37
CA LYS A 162 10.93 2.89 13.52
C LYS A 162 12.25 2.68 14.27
N LYS A 163 13.33 2.32 13.58
CA LYS A 163 14.67 2.17 14.16
C LYS A 163 15.12 3.47 14.84
N PHE A 164 15.04 4.60 14.13
CA PHE A 164 15.41 5.91 14.67
C PHE A 164 14.66 6.22 15.96
N CYS A 165 13.33 6.13 15.97
CA CYS A 165 12.52 6.43 17.16
C CYS A 165 12.85 5.49 18.33
N THR A 166 13.03 4.19 18.06
CA THR A 166 13.38 3.21 19.10
C THR A 166 14.75 3.49 19.73
N GLU A 167 15.77 3.82 18.94
CA GLU A 167 17.10 4.18 19.46
C GLU A 167 17.09 5.49 20.25
N MET A 168 16.40 6.52 19.71
CA MET A 168 16.27 7.82 20.38
C MET A 168 15.60 7.69 21.75
N GLU A 169 14.56 6.87 21.86
CA GLU A 169 13.90 6.61 23.14
C GLU A 169 14.75 5.75 24.07
N SER A 170 15.21 4.58 23.61
CA SER A 170 15.84 3.58 24.49
C SER A 170 17.27 3.91 24.91
N ARG A 171 18.06 4.51 24.01
CA ARG A 171 19.49 4.78 24.25
C ARG A 171 19.75 6.21 24.71
N PHE A 172 18.98 7.17 24.18
CA PHE A 172 19.20 8.61 24.42
C PHE A 172 18.12 9.27 25.28
N ASN A 173 17.07 8.52 25.67
CA ASN A 173 15.96 9.02 26.49
C ASN A 173 15.24 10.23 25.89
N ILE A 174 15.14 10.28 24.56
CA ILE A 174 14.43 11.32 23.81
C ILE A 174 13.04 10.80 23.44
N ASN A 175 12.01 11.36 24.06
CA ASN A 175 10.62 10.98 23.79
C ASN A 175 10.22 11.26 22.33
N LYS A 176 9.45 10.36 21.72
CA LYS A 176 8.81 10.50 20.39
C LYS A 176 8.26 11.90 20.11
N THR A 177 7.64 12.58 21.07
CA THR A 177 7.03 13.91 20.83
C THR A 177 8.05 14.94 20.34
N HIS A 178 9.31 14.84 20.77
CA HIS A 178 10.40 15.71 20.32
C HIS A 178 10.96 15.31 18.95
N LEU A 179 10.66 14.10 18.47
CA LEU A 179 11.11 13.58 17.18
C LEU A 179 10.13 13.91 16.04
N ILE A 180 8.84 14.15 16.36
CA ILE A 180 7.79 14.46 15.38
C ILE A 180 8.17 15.68 14.49
N PRO A 181 8.69 16.81 15.03
CA PRO A 181 9.11 17.92 14.17
C PRO A 181 10.18 17.55 13.15
N TYR A 182 11.07 16.62 13.50
CA TYR A 182 12.12 16.15 12.57
C TYR A 182 11.53 15.28 11.45
N LEU A 183 10.59 14.39 11.79
CA LEU A 183 9.80 13.61 10.83
C LEU A 183 9.04 14.51 9.87
N ASP A 184 8.26 15.46 10.41
CA ASP A 184 7.39 16.35 9.63
C ASP A 184 8.20 17.24 8.69
N ASN A 185 9.31 17.82 9.16
CA ASN A 185 10.18 18.64 8.32
C ASN A 185 10.86 17.82 7.23
N THR A 186 11.27 16.57 7.51
CA THR A 186 11.84 15.68 6.50
C THR A 186 10.83 15.45 5.36
N PHE A 187 9.59 15.07 5.68
CA PHE A 187 8.56 14.86 4.66
C PHE A 187 8.08 16.17 4.00
N LYS A 188 8.11 17.29 4.71
CA LYS A 188 7.84 18.61 4.11
C LYS A 188 8.89 18.95 3.05
N ASN A 189 10.17 18.73 3.33
CA ASN A 189 11.25 19.00 2.38
C ASN A 189 11.14 18.11 1.14
N ILE A 190 10.91 16.80 1.33
CA ILE A 190 10.70 15.85 0.21
C ILE A 190 9.53 16.27 -0.68
N LYS A 191 8.42 16.74 -0.08
CA LYS A 191 7.25 17.23 -0.84
C LYS A 191 7.56 18.49 -1.65
N GLN A 192 8.42 19.38 -1.14
CA GLN A 192 8.82 20.60 -1.83
C GLN A 192 9.81 20.30 -2.96
N ASP A 193 10.77 19.44 -2.70
CA ASP A 193 11.75 18.96 -3.68
C ASP A 193 12.16 17.52 -3.33
N HIS A 194 11.81 16.58 -4.21
CA HIS A 194 12.11 15.16 -4.01
C HIS A 194 13.62 14.85 -4.11
N HIS A 195 14.42 15.82 -4.57
CA HIS A 195 15.88 15.77 -4.59
C HIS A 195 16.54 16.44 -3.38
N ALA A 196 15.76 16.99 -2.45
CA ALA A 196 16.26 17.68 -1.25
C ALA A 196 16.85 16.70 -0.22
N ILE A 197 17.91 16.01 -0.60
CA ILE A 197 18.80 15.29 0.30
C ILE A 197 19.79 16.31 0.85
N SER A 198 20.01 16.29 2.15
CA SER A 198 21.02 17.11 2.81
C SER A 198 21.91 16.24 3.69
N GLY A 199 22.96 16.83 4.28
CA GLY A 199 23.87 16.11 5.17
C GLY A 199 25.04 15.43 4.46
N PRO A 200 25.74 14.52 5.15
CA PRO A 200 27.02 13.96 4.69
C PRO A 200 26.95 13.24 3.35
N ILE A 201 25.86 12.51 3.08
CA ILE A 201 25.65 11.80 1.80
C ILE A 201 25.58 12.79 0.64
N SER A 202 24.73 13.81 0.74
CA SER A 202 24.52 14.79 -0.34
C SER A 202 25.77 15.60 -0.68
N ARG A 203 26.70 15.77 0.27
CA ARG A 203 27.93 16.53 0.04
C ARG A 203 29.17 15.65 -0.14
N GLY A 204 29.02 14.34 -0.21
CA GLY A 204 30.14 13.40 -0.37
C GLY A 204 31.17 13.45 0.77
N ASP A 205 30.74 13.74 2.01
CA ASP A 205 31.63 13.80 3.18
C ASP A 205 32.01 12.40 3.65
N ASN A 206 32.97 11.80 2.95
CA ASN A 206 33.45 10.45 3.22
C ASN A 206 34.04 10.28 4.62
N VAL A 207 34.60 11.35 5.21
CA VAL A 207 35.20 11.26 6.56
C VAL A 207 34.10 11.08 7.61
N THR A 208 33.01 11.85 7.51
CA THR A 208 31.86 11.69 8.40
C THR A 208 31.17 10.35 8.17
N LEU A 209 30.94 9.96 6.91
CA LEU A 209 30.28 8.69 6.57
C LEU A 209 31.05 7.46 7.06
N GLN A 210 32.39 7.50 7.01
CA GLN A 210 33.22 6.42 7.55
C GLN A 210 33.07 6.29 9.08
N LYS A 211 33.05 7.41 9.80
CA LYS A 211 32.83 7.41 11.26
C LYS A 211 31.43 6.91 11.62
N ASP A 212 30.42 7.30 10.84
CA ASP A 212 29.05 6.85 11.04
C ASP A 212 28.95 5.33 10.85
N LEU A 213 29.62 4.77 9.84
CA LEU A 213 29.70 3.32 9.63
C LEU A 213 30.42 2.60 10.78
N GLU A 214 31.53 3.14 11.27
CA GLU A 214 32.25 2.58 12.43
C GLU A 214 31.37 2.56 13.70
N ALA A 215 30.61 3.64 13.93
CA ALA A 215 29.67 3.73 15.04
C ALA A 215 28.52 2.71 14.96
N LEU A 216 28.18 2.27 13.74
CA LEU A 216 27.16 1.25 13.48
C LEU A 216 27.73 -0.17 13.34
N SER A 217 29.02 -0.42 13.59
CA SER A 217 29.67 -1.72 13.32
C SER A 217 28.99 -2.96 13.91
N ASN A 218 28.23 -2.81 15.01
CA ASN A 218 27.46 -3.88 15.65
C ASN A 218 25.93 -3.65 15.58
N ASP A 219 25.47 -2.75 14.70
CA ASP A 219 24.05 -2.44 14.50
C ASP A 219 23.49 -3.21 13.31
N ASP A 220 22.28 -3.76 13.44
CA ASP A 220 21.60 -4.50 12.37
C ASP A 220 21.36 -3.64 11.10
N PHE A 221 21.38 -2.31 11.21
CA PHE A 221 21.29 -1.39 10.07
C PHE A 221 22.63 -1.10 9.39
N TYR A 222 23.76 -1.63 9.88
CA TYR A 222 25.09 -1.39 9.28
C TYR A 222 25.11 -1.71 7.78
N ASN A 223 24.71 -2.94 7.41
CA ASN A 223 24.76 -3.38 6.02
C ASN A 223 23.83 -2.56 5.12
N PHE A 224 22.67 -2.16 5.64
CA PHE A 224 21.73 -1.29 4.93
C PHE A 224 22.34 0.10 4.69
N PHE A 225 22.89 0.72 5.73
CA PHE A 225 23.51 2.04 5.62
C PHE A 225 24.76 2.02 4.73
N ASN A 226 25.61 0.99 4.85
CA ASN A 226 26.78 0.78 4.01
C ASN A 226 26.40 0.67 2.53
N ALA A 227 25.34 -0.08 2.19
CA ALA A 227 24.87 -0.21 0.82
C ALA A 227 24.44 1.16 0.23
N ILE A 228 23.76 1.99 1.03
CA ILE A 228 23.37 3.35 0.63
C ILE A 228 24.61 4.23 0.43
N VAL A 229 25.51 4.27 1.42
CA VAL A 229 26.73 5.08 1.35
C VAL A 229 27.54 4.74 0.11
N ASN A 230 27.75 3.45 -0.16
CA ASN A 230 28.49 3.00 -1.34
C ASN A 230 27.80 3.42 -2.64
N GLN A 231 26.47 3.33 -2.72
CA GLN A 231 25.71 3.67 -3.92
C GLN A 231 25.77 5.18 -4.26
N PHE A 232 25.73 6.05 -3.26
CA PHE A 232 25.70 7.50 -3.47
C PHE A 232 27.10 8.13 -3.57
N THR A 233 28.10 7.56 -2.90
CA THR A 233 29.49 8.04 -3.02
C THR A 233 30.17 7.60 -4.33
N THR A 234 29.69 6.53 -4.98
CA THR A 234 30.22 6.08 -6.29
C THR A 234 29.56 6.75 -7.49
N LYS A 235 28.31 7.20 -7.38
CA LYS A 235 27.57 7.81 -8.49
C LYS A 235 27.92 9.27 -8.77
N ASP A 236 28.54 9.98 -7.82
CA ASP A 236 29.04 11.35 -8.01
C ASP A 236 30.45 11.41 -8.67
N LYS A 237 30.90 10.31 -9.30
CA LYS A 237 32.17 10.22 -10.05
C LYS A 237 31.99 10.03 -11.57
N ILE A 238 30.81 10.26 -12.14
CA ILE A 238 30.56 10.26 -13.59
C ILE A 238 30.09 11.64 -14.04
#